data_AF-A0A353FK73-F1
#
_entry.id   AF-A0A353FK73-F1
#
_cell.length_a   1.000
_cell.length_b   1.000
_cell.length_c   1.000
_cell.angle_alpha   90.00
_cell.angle_beta   90.00
_cell.angle_gamma   90.00
#
_symmetry.space_group_name_H-M   'P 1'
#
loop_
_entity.id
_entity.type
_entity.pdbx_description
1 polymer ?
#
loop_
_entity_poly.entity_id
_entity_poly.type
_entity_poly.pdbx_seq_one_letter_code
_entity_poly.pdbx_strand_id
1 'polypeptide(L)'
;MDIVPQVSSSQDPPLLEVAIRRIVIAVGLTPMGGQRSQEEAETLAAQALKEAQGGADFGALIAKYSDSRSSREATAPGLIVILNHGVQGETFQSFLLSLNERAARREEELGGLVRSGRLSPEQAEVEMNNFLDQCQDEAESAALPHPRSTLPRGLGDLAFSLEKGCIGILPWSTEISPEGWQVVLREK
;
A
#
# COMPACT_ATOMS: atom_id res chain seq x y z
N MET A 1 -33.59 46.19 -11.46
CA MET A 1 -33.06 45.07 -12.25
C MET A 1 -31.86 44.56 -11.48
N ASP A 2 -32.10 43.66 -10.54
CA ASP A 2 -31.04 43.11 -9.68
C ASP A 2 -30.44 41.89 -10.36
N ILE A 3 -29.15 41.98 -10.68
CA ILE A 3 -28.36 40.85 -11.18
C ILE A 3 -27.95 40.05 -9.95
N VAL A 4 -28.65 38.95 -9.70
CA VAL A 4 -28.23 37.96 -8.71
C VAL A 4 -27.08 37.15 -9.32
N PRO A 5 -25.88 37.10 -8.72
CA PRO A 5 -24.81 36.25 -9.21
C PRO A 5 -25.20 34.79 -8.97
N GLN A 6 -25.33 34.04 -10.07
CA GLN A 6 -25.41 32.58 -10.03
C GLN A 6 -24.05 32.06 -9.53
N VAL A 7 -24.01 31.62 -8.28
CA VAL A 7 -22.89 30.85 -7.74
C VAL A 7 -22.98 29.46 -8.37
N SER A 8 -22.19 29.22 -9.42
CA SER A 8 -22.00 27.90 -9.99
C SER A 8 -21.28 27.01 -8.97
N SER A 9 -22.05 26.30 -8.15
CA SER A 9 -21.55 25.15 -7.39
C SER A 9 -21.29 24.00 -8.35
N SER A 10 -20.13 24.00 -9.00
CA SER A 10 -19.56 22.81 -9.63
C SER A 10 -19.09 21.86 -8.53
N GLN A 11 -20.01 21.27 -7.77
CA GLN A 11 -19.68 20.15 -6.89
C GLN A 11 -19.78 18.88 -7.72
N ASP A 12 -18.68 18.53 -8.38
CA ASP A 12 -18.49 17.15 -8.81
C ASP A 12 -18.72 16.23 -7.60
N PRO A 13 -19.46 15.12 -7.76
CA PRO A 13 -19.68 14.20 -6.66
C PRO A 13 -18.32 13.73 -6.12
N PRO A 14 -18.18 13.58 -4.79
CA PRO A 14 -16.93 13.11 -4.22
C PRO A 14 -16.55 11.76 -4.83
N LEU A 15 -15.30 11.63 -5.26
CA LEU A 15 -14.78 10.39 -5.81
C LEU A 15 -15.01 9.26 -4.81
N LEU A 16 -15.62 8.17 -5.27
CA LEU A 16 -15.89 7.00 -4.42
C LEU A 16 -14.67 6.08 -4.34
N GLU A 17 -13.81 6.11 -5.36
CA GLU A 17 -12.64 5.26 -5.50
C GLU A 17 -11.57 6.00 -6.30
N VAL A 18 -10.30 5.77 -5.96
CA VAL A 18 -9.14 6.14 -6.78
C VAL A 18 -8.20 4.95 -6.93
N ALA A 19 -7.49 4.87 -8.05
CA ALA A 19 -6.40 3.91 -8.22
C ALA A 19 -5.08 4.68 -8.31
N ILE A 20 -4.10 4.29 -7.50
CA ILE A 20 -2.79 4.92 -7.49
C ILE A 20 -1.69 3.88 -7.66
N ARG A 21 -0.58 4.29 -8.28
CA ARG A 21 0.70 3.58 -8.17
C ARG A 21 1.63 4.36 -7.26
N ARG A 22 2.41 3.64 -6.46
CA ARG A 22 3.37 4.26 -5.54
C ARG A 22 4.77 3.67 -5.63
N ILE A 23 5.75 4.54 -5.44
CA ILE A 23 7.15 4.21 -5.18
C ILE A 23 7.37 4.48 -3.69
N VAL A 24 7.80 3.47 -2.93
CA VAL A 24 8.11 3.63 -1.49
C VAL A 24 9.61 3.64 -1.29
N ILE A 25 10.13 4.68 -0.65
CA ILE A 25 11.55 4.81 -0.34
C ILE A 25 11.69 4.84 1.18
N ALA A 26 12.13 3.73 1.74
CA ALA A 26 12.17 3.49 3.18
C ALA A 26 13.19 4.40 3.89
N VAL A 27 12.88 4.79 5.13
CA VAL A 27 13.83 5.40 6.06
C VAL A 27 14.19 4.36 7.13
N GLY A 28 15.47 4.22 7.44
CA GLY A 28 15.97 3.18 8.34
C GLY A 28 16.35 1.91 7.60
N LEU A 29 15.99 0.75 8.16
CA LEU A 29 16.37 -0.55 7.60
C LEU A 29 15.67 -0.78 6.26
N THR A 30 16.47 -1.06 5.23
CA THR A 30 16.00 -1.34 3.88
C THR A 30 15.83 -2.84 3.66
N PRO A 31 15.01 -3.29 2.69
CA PRO A 31 14.84 -4.70 2.39
C PRO A 31 16.14 -5.41 1.99
N MET A 32 17.11 -4.66 1.45
CA MET A 32 18.44 -5.17 1.08
C MET A 32 19.44 -5.20 2.24
N GLY A 33 18.97 -4.98 3.48
CA GLY A 33 19.80 -5.06 4.69
C GLY A 33 20.67 -3.84 4.98
N GLY A 34 20.59 -2.79 4.15
CA GLY A 34 21.25 -1.50 4.40
C GLY A 34 20.42 -0.57 5.31
N GLN A 35 21.03 0.48 5.83
CA GLN A 35 20.34 1.52 6.60
C GLN A 35 20.37 2.84 5.83
N ARG A 36 19.20 3.47 5.62
CA ARG A 36 19.04 4.73 4.88
C ARG A 36 18.62 5.85 5.82
N SER A 37 19.31 6.98 5.77
CA SER A 37 18.92 8.19 6.52
C SER A 37 17.69 8.86 5.90
N GLN A 38 17.09 9.79 6.65
CA GLN A 38 15.98 10.59 6.15
C GLN A 38 16.38 11.45 4.93
N GLU A 39 17.56 12.07 4.96
CA GLU A 39 18.06 12.97 3.91
C GLU A 39 18.37 12.22 2.61
N GLU A 40 18.95 11.01 2.72
CA GLU A 40 19.17 10.14 1.57
C GLU A 40 17.84 9.68 0.95
N ALA A 41 16.86 9.31 1.79
CA ALA A 41 15.54 8.92 1.31
C ALA A 41 14.81 10.08 0.62
N GLU A 42 14.90 11.28 1.17
CA GLU A 42 14.35 12.50 0.58
C GLU A 42 14.98 12.79 -0.78
N THR A 43 16.31 12.70 -0.87
CA THR A 43 17.04 12.92 -2.14
C THR A 43 16.61 11.92 -3.21
N LEU A 44 16.49 10.64 -2.86
CA LEU A 44 16.00 9.61 -3.78
C LEU A 44 14.55 9.86 -4.19
N ALA A 45 13.69 10.30 -3.26
CA ALA A 45 12.29 10.59 -3.55
C ALA A 45 12.14 11.80 -4.47
N ALA A 46 12.93 12.86 -4.26
CA ALA A 46 12.99 14.02 -5.13
C ALA A 46 13.48 13.64 -6.53
N GLN A 47 14.45 12.74 -6.65
CA GLN A 47 14.92 12.23 -7.94
C GLN A 47 13.84 11.42 -8.66
N ALA A 48 13.19 10.48 -7.97
CA ALA A 48 12.11 9.68 -8.52
C ALA A 48 10.94 10.56 -8.98
N LEU A 49 10.56 11.56 -8.18
CA LEU A 49 9.53 12.54 -8.55
C LEU A 49 9.90 13.30 -9.82
N LYS A 50 11.14 13.79 -9.92
CA LYS A 50 11.61 14.52 -11.10
C LYS A 50 11.61 13.66 -12.37
N GLU A 51 12.06 12.40 -12.28
CA GLU A 51 12.02 11.47 -13.40
C GLU A 51 10.57 11.17 -13.82
N ALA A 52 9.67 10.96 -12.85
CA ALA A 52 8.25 10.69 -13.11
C ALA A 52 7.55 11.89 -13.78
N GLN A 53 7.77 13.10 -13.26
CA GLN A 53 7.25 14.34 -13.86
C GLN A 53 7.84 14.62 -15.25
N GLY A 54 9.05 14.11 -15.52
CA GLY A 54 9.69 14.14 -16.84
C GLY A 54 9.10 13.16 -17.85
N GLY A 55 8.09 12.37 -17.46
CA GLY A 55 7.42 11.40 -18.34
C GLY A 55 8.12 10.05 -18.43
N ALA A 56 9.05 9.73 -17.52
CA ALA A 56 9.60 8.38 -17.43
C ALA A 56 8.50 7.36 -17.09
N ASP A 57 8.65 6.12 -17.56
CA ASP A 57 7.71 5.05 -17.26
C ASP A 57 7.66 4.77 -15.75
N PHE A 58 6.48 4.92 -15.15
CA PHE A 58 6.32 4.81 -13.71
C PHE A 58 6.58 3.39 -13.20
N GLY A 59 6.32 2.36 -14.02
CA GLY A 59 6.65 0.97 -13.67
C GLY A 59 8.16 0.73 -13.57
N ALA A 60 8.92 1.27 -14.51
CA ALA A 60 10.38 1.23 -14.49
C ALA A 60 10.95 1.99 -13.28
N LEU A 61 10.34 3.13 -12.91
CA LEU A 61 10.74 3.87 -11.70
C LEU A 61 10.45 3.08 -10.42
N ILE A 62 9.32 2.36 -10.35
CA ILE A 62 9.02 1.45 -9.24
C ILE A 62 10.10 0.38 -9.11
N ALA A 63 10.44 -0.31 -10.20
CA ALA A 63 11.49 -1.33 -10.18
C ALA A 63 12.86 -0.78 -9.76
N LYS A 64 13.15 0.48 -10.11
CA LYS A 64 14.42 1.16 -9.81
C LYS A 64 14.52 1.68 -8.38
N TYR A 65 13.45 2.27 -7.84
CA TYR A 65 13.49 3.05 -6.60
C TYR A 65 12.73 2.43 -5.43
N SER A 66 11.75 1.57 -5.69
CA SER A 66 10.85 1.10 -4.64
C SER A 66 11.50 0.04 -3.75
N ASP A 67 11.45 0.27 -2.44
CA ASP A 67 11.80 -0.69 -1.40
C ASP A 67 10.61 -1.57 -1.01
N SER A 68 9.41 -1.33 -1.55
CA SER A 68 8.27 -2.20 -1.26
C SER A 68 8.48 -3.58 -1.90
N ARG A 69 8.54 -4.65 -1.10
CA ARG A 69 8.81 -6.02 -1.57
C ARG A 69 7.81 -6.48 -2.64
N SER A 70 6.54 -6.11 -2.48
CA SER A 70 5.45 -6.43 -3.41
C SER A 70 5.63 -5.85 -4.82
N SER A 71 6.55 -4.90 -5.01
CA SER A 71 6.74 -4.25 -6.30
C SER A 71 7.66 -4.99 -7.29
N ARG A 72 8.38 -6.03 -6.88
CA ARG A 72 9.33 -6.73 -7.77
C ARG A 72 8.71 -7.92 -8.52
N GLU A 73 7.67 -8.53 -7.99
CA GLU A 73 7.08 -9.76 -8.53
C GLU A 73 5.58 -9.66 -8.86
N ALA A 74 4.92 -8.56 -8.47
CA ALA A 74 3.50 -8.35 -8.75
C ALA A 74 3.21 -8.08 -10.24
N THR A 75 2.04 -8.57 -10.69
CA THR A 75 1.51 -8.31 -12.04
C THR A 75 1.21 -6.83 -12.29
N ALA A 76 0.94 -6.07 -11.21
CA ALA A 76 0.72 -4.62 -11.23
C ALA A 76 1.53 -3.97 -10.09
N PRO A 77 2.85 -3.77 -10.28
CA PRO A 77 3.72 -3.35 -9.19
C PRO A 77 3.34 -1.98 -8.66
N GLY A 78 3.22 -1.87 -7.33
CA GLY A 78 2.90 -0.63 -6.62
C GLY A 78 1.47 -0.12 -6.80
N LEU A 79 0.60 -0.84 -7.53
CA LEU A 79 -0.80 -0.46 -7.71
C LEU A 79 -1.60 -0.74 -6.43
N ILE A 80 -2.36 0.25 -5.98
CA ILE A 80 -3.37 0.10 -4.93
C ILE A 80 -4.65 0.82 -5.35
N VAL A 81 -5.79 0.19 -5.07
CA VAL A 81 -7.12 0.80 -5.24
C VAL A 81 -7.60 1.25 -3.87
N ILE A 82 -8.10 2.47 -3.76
CA ILE A 82 -8.51 3.08 -2.49
C ILE A 82 -9.97 3.50 -2.58
N LEU A 83 -10.79 2.96 -1.68
CA LEU A 83 -12.18 3.37 -1.50
C LEU A 83 -12.27 4.57 -0.57
N ASN A 84 -13.11 5.54 -0.91
CA ASN A 84 -13.36 6.69 -0.06
C ASN A 84 -14.18 6.30 1.18
N HIS A 85 -14.24 7.20 2.16
CA HIS A 85 -14.96 6.94 3.42
C HIS A 85 -16.41 6.52 3.17
N GLY A 86 -16.84 5.46 3.86
CA GLY A 86 -18.23 4.97 3.83
C GLY A 86 -18.62 4.13 2.61
N VAL A 87 -17.71 3.89 1.67
CA VAL A 87 -17.95 2.98 0.54
C VAL A 87 -17.85 1.53 1.00
N GLN A 88 -18.88 0.74 0.69
CA GLN A 88 -19.02 -0.67 1.08
C GLN A 88 -18.58 -1.58 -0.07
N GLY A 89 -17.96 -2.72 0.25
CA GLY A 89 -17.51 -3.73 -0.72
C GLY A 89 -16.70 -4.83 -0.04
N GLU A 90 -16.30 -5.86 -0.80
CA GLU A 90 -15.23 -6.75 -0.35
C GLU A 90 -13.93 -5.95 -0.39
N THR A 91 -13.33 -5.75 0.78
CA THR A 91 -12.18 -4.87 0.96
C THR A 91 -10.97 -5.69 1.39
N PHE A 92 -9.79 -5.11 1.22
CA PHE A 92 -8.57 -5.68 1.77
C PHE A 92 -8.71 -5.96 3.29
N GLN A 93 -9.51 -5.18 4.02
CA GLN A 93 -9.74 -5.41 5.44
C GLN A 93 -10.56 -6.68 5.73
N SER A 94 -11.66 -6.92 5.00
CA SER A 94 -12.44 -8.17 5.15
C SER A 94 -11.62 -9.38 4.73
N PHE A 95 -10.77 -9.22 3.72
CA PHE A 95 -9.84 -10.24 3.29
C PHE A 95 -8.76 -10.53 4.35
N LEU A 96 -8.12 -9.51 4.90
CA LEU A 96 -7.17 -9.65 6.02
C LEU A 96 -7.80 -10.33 7.23
N LEU A 97 -9.06 -10.00 7.55
CA LEU A 97 -9.78 -10.69 8.63
C LEU A 97 -9.89 -12.18 8.35
N SER A 98 -10.22 -12.55 7.10
CA SER A 98 -10.26 -13.96 6.68
C SER A 98 -8.89 -14.66 6.76
N LEU A 99 -7.81 -13.96 6.41
CA LEU A 99 -6.44 -14.47 6.55
C LEU A 99 -6.06 -14.69 8.01
N ASN A 100 -6.43 -13.75 8.89
CA ASN A 100 -6.18 -13.87 10.33
C ASN A 100 -6.96 -15.05 10.92
N GLU A 101 -8.22 -15.26 10.53
CA GLU A 101 -9.01 -16.42 10.96
C GLU A 101 -8.40 -17.74 10.48
N ARG A 102 -7.87 -17.76 9.25
CA ARG A 102 -7.16 -18.93 8.71
C ARG A 102 -5.86 -19.19 9.46
N ALA A 103 -5.08 -18.15 9.76
CA ALA A 103 -3.84 -18.26 10.54
C ALA A 103 -4.10 -18.80 11.95
N ALA A 104 -5.13 -18.28 12.64
CA ALA A 104 -5.53 -18.78 13.95
C ALA A 104 -5.95 -20.26 13.91
N ARG A 105 -6.69 -20.68 12.89
CA ARG A 105 -7.05 -22.09 12.70
C ARG A 105 -5.83 -22.96 12.45
N ARG A 106 -4.89 -22.49 11.63
CA ARG A 106 -3.63 -23.20 11.37
C ARG A 106 -2.80 -23.35 12.64
N GLU A 107 -2.77 -22.32 13.48
CA GLU A 107 -2.09 -22.36 14.79
C GLU A 107 -2.66 -23.44 15.69
N GLU A 108 -3.99 -23.52 15.76
CA GLU A 108 -4.69 -24.52 16.57
C GLU A 108 -4.41 -25.95 16.07
N GLU A 109 -4.45 -26.16 14.75
CA GLU A 109 -4.12 -27.44 14.11
C GLU A 109 -2.69 -27.88 14.42
N LEU A 110 -1.71 -26.99 14.18
CA LEU A 110 -0.30 -27.26 14.44
C LEU A 110 -0.05 -27.53 15.94
N GLY A 111 -0.68 -26.74 16.82
CA GLY A 111 -0.63 -26.97 18.26
C GLY A 111 -1.22 -28.33 18.67
N GLY A 112 -2.29 -28.78 18.00
CA GLY A 112 -2.83 -30.13 18.17
C GLY A 112 -1.86 -31.23 17.76
N LEU A 113 -1.19 -31.06 16.62
CA LEU A 113 -0.19 -32.00 16.11
C LEU A 113 1.03 -32.08 17.03
N VAL A 114 1.52 -30.95 17.54
CA VAL A 114 2.61 -30.89 18.53
C VAL A 114 2.22 -31.60 19.82
N ARG A 115 1.03 -31.31 20.38
CA ARG A 115 0.53 -32.00 21.59
C ARG A 115 0.40 -33.51 21.40
N SER A 116 0.07 -33.97 20.20
CA SER A 116 -0.02 -35.39 19.86
C SER A 116 1.32 -36.06 19.53
N GLY A 117 2.43 -35.30 19.52
CA GLY A 117 3.77 -35.79 19.16
C GLY A 117 3.96 -36.10 17.67
N ARG A 118 3.03 -35.67 16.81
CA ARG A 118 3.10 -35.87 15.35
C ARG A 118 3.98 -34.86 14.63
N LEU A 119 4.23 -33.71 15.27
CA LEU A 119 5.15 -32.66 14.82
C LEU A 119 6.01 -32.21 16.00
N SER A 120 7.26 -31.84 15.73
CA SER A 120 8.05 -31.08 16.71
C SER A 120 7.63 -29.61 16.74
N PRO A 121 7.90 -28.88 17.83
CA PRO A 121 7.67 -27.44 17.89
C PRO A 121 8.37 -26.66 16.75
N GLU A 122 9.61 -27.02 16.43
CA GLU A 122 10.37 -26.38 15.34
C GLU A 122 9.73 -26.62 13.97
N GLN A 123 9.22 -27.84 13.72
CA GLN A 123 8.53 -28.14 12.46
C GLN A 123 7.20 -27.37 12.36
N ALA A 124 6.48 -27.22 13.48
CA ALA A 124 5.26 -26.42 13.52
C ALA A 124 5.54 -24.93 13.27
N GLU A 125 6.65 -24.39 13.77
CA GLU A 125 7.06 -23.01 13.51
C GLU A 125 7.37 -22.77 12.03
N VAL A 126 8.12 -23.68 11.40
CA VAL A 126 8.41 -23.61 9.95
C VAL A 126 7.12 -23.68 9.12
N GLU A 127 6.21 -24.60 9.47
CA GLU A 127 4.90 -24.72 8.81
C GLU A 127 4.05 -23.46 8.98
N MET A 128 4.06 -22.83 10.16
CA MET A 128 3.36 -21.58 10.41
C MET A 128 3.96 -20.43 9.59
N ASN A 129 5.28 -20.30 9.57
CA ASN A 129 5.94 -19.24 8.80
C ASN A 129 5.64 -19.37 7.30
N ASN A 130 5.72 -20.58 6.74
CA ASN A 130 5.35 -20.82 5.35
C ASN A 130 3.88 -20.49 5.06
N PHE A 131 2.99 -20.75 6.02
CA PHE A 131 1.57 -20.42 5.90
C PHE A 131 1.33 -18.91 5.93
N LEU A 132 2.03 -18.17 6.80
CA LEU A 132 1.97 -16.72 6.88
C LEU A 132 2.50 -16.08 5.60
N ASP A 133 3.60 -16.60 5.04
CA ASP A 133 4.14 -16.16 3.74
C ASP A 133 3.10 -16.34 2.62
N GLN A 134 2.43 -17.49 2.56
CA GLN A 134 1.34 -17.72 1.60
C GLN A 134 0.15 -16.77 1.79
N CYS A 135 -0.25 -16.51 3.04
CA CYS A 135 -1.32 -15.54 3.31
C CYS A 135 -0.92 -14.14 2.86
N GLN A 136 0.35 -13.77 3.04
CA GLN A 136 0.87 -12.50 2.58
C GLN A 136 0.84 -12.41 1.04
N ASP A 137 1.32 -13.45 0.33
CA ASP A 137 1.26 -13.51 -1.13
C ASP A 137 -0.18 -13.43 -1.65
N GLU A 138 -1.12 -14.12 -1.00
CA GLU A 138 -2.53 -14.05 -1.33
C GLU A 138 -3.09 -12.63 -1.16
N ALA A 139 -2.76 -11.95 -0.05
CA ALA A 139 -3.13 -10.56 0.19
C ALA A 139 -2.61 -9.63 -0.90
N GLU A 140 -1.36 -9.80 -1.28
CA GLU A 140 -0.72 -9.03 -2.34
C GLU A 140 -1.36 -9.29 -3.72
N SER A 141 -1.77 -10.54 -3.99
CA SER A 141 -2.39 -10.93 -5.26
C SER A 141 -3.87 -10.55 -5.39
N ALA A 142 -4.58 -10.39 -4.27
CA ALA A 142 -6.03 -10.23 -4.26
C ALA A 142 -6.49 -8.92 -4.95
N ALA A 143 -5.60 -7.95 -5.13
CA ALA A 143 -5.86 -6.64 -5.76
C ALA A 143 -7.13 -5.95 -5.21
N LEU A 144 -7.49 -6.25 -3.96
CA LEU A 144 -8.72 -5.77 -3.35
C LEU A 144 -8.59 -4.30 -2.96
N PRO A 145 -9.66 -3.51 -3.09
CA PRO A 145 -9.64 -2.12 -2.67
C PRO A 145 -9.37 -1.97 -1.16
N HIS A 146 -8.54 -1.00 -0.81
CA HIS A 146 -8.28 -0.59 0.57
C HIS A 146 -9.27 0.50 0.99
N PRO A 147 -9.98 0.36 2.12
CA PRO A 147 -10.70 1.48 2.70
C PRO A 147 -9.72 2.59 3.06
N ARG A 148 -10.02 3.84 2.72
CA ARG A 148 -9.16 4.99 3.07
C ARG A 148 -8.84 5.07 4.56
N SER A 149 -9.73 4.59 5.43
CA SER A 149 -9.55 4.53 6.88
C SER A 149 -8.48 3.55 7.36
N THR A 150 -8.05 2.59 6.52
CA THR A 150 -7.03 1.60 6.88
C THR A 150 -5.64 1.98 6.38
N LEU A 151 -5.51 3.07 5.62
CA LEU A 151 -4.23 3.56 5.10
C LEU A 151 -3.65 4.65 5.99
N PRO A 152 -2.32 4.89 5.94
CA PRO A 152 -1.74 6.09 6.53
C PRO A 152 -2.47 7.32 6.03
N ARG A 153 -2.85 8.22 6.95
CA ARG A 153 -3.69 9.37 6.64
C ARG A 153 -3.14 10.20 5.48
N GLY A 154 -1.82 10.43 5.46
CA GLY A 154 -1.16 11.21 4.42
C GLY A 154 -1.33 10.62 3.01
N LEU A 155 -1.32 9.29 2.90
CA LEU A 155 -1.48 8.60 1.62
C LEU A 155 -2.91 8.72 1.10
N GLY A 156 -3.90 8.48 1.96
CA GLY A 156 -5.30 8.63 1.59
C GLY A 156 -5.65 10.08 1.21
N ASP A 157 -5.16 11.05 1.95
CA ASP A 157 -5.39 12.47 1.67
C ASP A 157 -4.74 12.91 0.35
N LEU A 158 -3.50 12.46 0.08
CA LEU A 158 -2.82 12.75 -1.18
C LEU A 158 -3.50 12.07 -2.38
N ALA A 159 -3.86 10.79 -2.28
CA ALA A 159 -4.44 10.05 -3.39
C ALA A 159 -5.74 10.68 -3.93
N PHE A 160 -6.58 11.20 -3.03
CA PHE A 160 -7.85 11.85 -3.39
C PHE A 160 -7.70 13.33 -3.76
N SER A 161 -6.57 13.98 -3.43
CA SER A 161 -6.31 15.36 -3.84
C SER A 161 -5.67 15.48 -5.22
N LEU A 162 -4.98 14.44 -5.69
CA LEU A 162 -4.39 14.39 -7.03
C LEU A 162 -5.47 14.27 -8.10
N GLU A 163 -5.30 14.97 -9.22
CA GLU A 163 -6.08 14.71 -10.44
C GLU A 163 -5.58 13.44 -11.14
N LYS A 164 -6.42 12.85 -12.01
CA LYS A 164 -6.03 11.67 -12.80
C LYS A 164 -4.83 12.00 -13.68
N GLY A 165 -3.80 11.17 -13.62
CA GLY A 165 -2.53 11.33 -14.34
C GLY A 165 -1.52 12.23 -13.62
N CYS A 166 -1.90 12.87 -12.51
CA CYS A 166 -0.98 13.70 -11.74
C CYS A 166 -0.14 12.88 -10.78
N ILE A 167 1.04 13.44 -10.48
CA ILE A 167 2.05 12.83 -9.61
C ILE A 167 2.22 13.73 -8.39
N GLY A 168 2.19 13.13 -7.21
CA GLY A 168 2.44 13.77 -5.93
C GLY A 168 3.58 13.11 -5.17
N ILE A 169 4.02 13.77 -4.09
CA ILE A 169 4.99 13.23 -3.14
C ILE A 169 4.43 13.35 -1.73
N LEU A 170 4.60 12.29 -0.95
CA LEU A 170 4.27 12.23 0.46
C LEU A 170 5.57 12.18 1.26
N PRO A 171 5.88 13.21 2.06
CA PRO A 171 7.05 13.21 2.93
C PRO A 171 7.01 12.10 3.97
N TRP A 172 8.19 11.59 4.31
CA TRP A 172 8.30 10.67 5.44
C TRP A 172 7.89 11.34 6.74
N SER A 173 7.10 10.62 7.53
CA SER A 173 6.81 10.93 8.92
C SER A 173 6.27 9.69 9.60
N THR A 174 6.64 9.49 10.85
CA THR A 174 6.19 8.35 11.67
C THR A 174 4.68 8.29 11.82
N GLU A 175 3.96 9.40 11.62
CA GLU A 175 2.50 9.47 11.76
C GLU A 175 1.74 9.32 10.43
N ILE A 176 2.22 9.98 9.37
CA ILE A 176 1.47 10.09 8.11
C ILE A 176 2.02 9.21 6.98
N SER A 177 3.27 8.77 7.07
CA SER A 177 3.93 7.90 6.09
C SER A 177 5.05 7.08 6.75
N PRO A 178 4.71 6.13 7.65
CA PRO A 178 5.69 5.39 8.44
C PRO A 178 6.61 4.49 7.60
N GLU A 179 6.15 4.08 6.40
CA GLU A 179 6.91 3.25 5.46
C GLU A 179 8.08 3.99 4.80
N GLY A 180 8.10 5.32 4.81
CA GLY A 180 9.11 6.11 4.10
C GLY A 180 8.56 7.31 3.34
N TRP A 181 9.36 7.84 2.42
CA TRP A 181 8.90 8.78 1.40
C TRP A 181 8.12 8.04 0.33
N GLN A 182 7.04 8.63 -0.18
CA GLN A 182 6.25 8.01 -1.25
C GLN A 182 6.08 8.95 -2.43
N VAL A 183 6.36 8.48 -3.64
CA VAL A 183 5.98 9.16 -4.89
C VAL A 183 4.76 8.45 -5.44
N VAL A 184 3.70 9.18 -5.73
CA VAL A 184 2.37 8.64 -6.01
C VAL A 184 1.87 9.16 -7.36
N LEU A 185 1.51 8.27 -8.26
CA LEU A 185 0.79 8.57 -9.50
C LEU A 185 -0.67 8.17 -9.34
N ARG A 186 -1.61 9.06 -9.65
CA ARG A 186 -3.02 8.69 -9.74
C ARG A 186 -3.35 8.17 -11.14
N GLU A 187 -3.73 6.90 -11.26
CA GLU A 187 -4.09 6.27 -12.53
C GLU A 187 -5.57 6.48 -12.89
N LYS A 188 -6.45 6.48 -11.86
CA LYS A 188 -7.90 6.60 -11.97
C LYS A 188 -8.45 7.53 -10.90
#